data_AF-A0A9D2UJC6-F1
#
_entry.id   AF-A0A9D2UJC6-F1
#
_cell.length_a   1.000
_cell.length_b   1.000
_cell.length_c   1.000
_cell.angle_alpha   90.00
_cell.angle_beta   90.00
_cell.angle_gamma   90.00
#
_symmetry.space_group_name_H-M   'P 1'
#
loop_
_entity.id
_entity.type
_entity.pdbx_description
1 polymer ?
#
loop_
_entity_poly.entity_id
_entity_poly.type
_entity_poly.pdbx_seq_one_letter_code
_entity_poly.pdbx_strand_id
1 'polypeptide(L)'
;MKHLNFGVMIVVMVMCLVSCSPSPQDKAEALVAETMKTMLYVPESYEPVLTLVDSAFAPSSSQDFAYKFAELINLTSQIKSVKEDVRSSKSAMSWNKRSYSEYKKDEYEESKSEYEMYSAKLEKLTTRMDALRDEVSAMTSDKEREFIGYKVIHRTAPKADLK
;
A
#
# COMPACT_ATOMS: atom_id res chain seq x y z
N MET A 1 -15.43 48.48 -37.33
CA MET A 1 -15.16 48.36 -35.87
C MET A 1 -16.28 47.69 -35.05
N LYS A 2 -17.56 47.62 -35.50
CA LYS A 2 -18.64 46.95 -34.73
C LYS A 2 -18.61 45.41 -34.74
N HIS A 3 -18.12 44.79 -35.83
CA HIS A 3 -18.01 43.33 -35.94
C HIS A 3 -16.93 42.72 -35.04
N LEU A 4 -15.90 43.49 -34.69
CA LEU A 4 -14.81 43.03 -33.81
C LEU A 4 -15.31 42.83 -32.35
N ASN A 5 -16.22 43.68 -31.88
CA ASN A 5 -16.80 43.57 -30.53
C ASN A 5 -17.85 42.45 -30.42
N PHE A 6 -18.56 42.15 -31.51
CA PHE A 6 -19.55 41.06 -31.53
C PHE A 6 -18.87 39.69 -31.52
N GLY A 7 -17.76 39.53 -32.26
CA GLY A 7 -16.97 38.30 -32.22
C GLY A 7 -16.36 38.01 -30.85
N VAL A 8 -15.84 39.05 -30.17
CA VAL A 8 -15.30 38.91 -28.80
C VAL A 8 -16.38 38.50 -27.80
N MET A 9 -17.60 39.06 -27.89
CA MET A 9 -18.72 38.65 -27.04
C MET A 9 -19.12 37.18 -27.22
N ILE A 10 -19.15 36.69 -28.47
CA ILE A 10 -19.44 35.27 -28.73
C ILE A 10 -18.34 34.36 -28.14
N VAL A 11 -17.07 34.73 -28.29
CA VAL A 11 -15.94 33.96 -27.72
C VAL A 11 -16.01 33.89 -26.20
N VAL A 12 -16.33 35.01 -25.53
CA VAL A 12 -16.53 35.05 -24.07
C VAL A 12 -17.71 34.16 -23.66
N MET A 13 -18.82 34.23 -24.39
CA MET A 13 -20.01 33.43 -24.09
C MET A 13 -19.76 31.92 -24.28
N VAL A 14 -19.01 31.53 -25.32
CA VAL A 14 -18.59 30.14 -25.53
C VAL A 14 -17.63 29.69 -24.42
N MET A 15 -16.67 30.53 -23.99
CA MET A 15 -15.79 30.22 -22.85
C MET A 15 -16.56 30.06 -21.53
N CYS A 16 -17.61 30.87 -21.29
CA CYS A 16 -18.48 30.75 -20.13
C CYS A 16 -19.30 29.45 -20.12
N LEU A 17 -19.69 28.94 -21.29
CA LEU A 17 -20.44 27.67 -21.39
C LEU A 17 -19.54 26.44 -21.21
N VAL A 18 -18.27 26.52 -21.62
CA VAL A 18 -17.30 25.42 -21.46
C VAL A 18 -16.82 25.26 -20.01
N SER A 19 -16.93 26.30 -19.16
CA SER A 19 -16.48 26.20 -17.76
C SER A 19 -17.41 25.39 -16.86
N CYS A 20 -18.63 25.07 -17.30
CA CYS A 20 -19.62 24.30 -16.53
C CYS A 20 -19.43 22.77 -16.69
N SER A 21 -18.20 22.30 -16.55
CA SER A 21 -17.91 20.85 -16.55
C SER A 21 -18.00 20.29 -15.12
N PRO A 22 -18.61 19.11 -14.90
CA PRO A 22 -18.67 18.50 -13.57
C PRO A 22 -17.27 18.31 -12.99
N SER A 23 -17.12 18.57 -11.70
CA SER A 23 -15.86 18.37 -11.00
C SER A 23 -15.48 16.88 -10.98
N PRO A 24 -14.21 16.52 -10.73
CA PRO A 24 -13.83 15.13 -10.50
C PRO A 24 -14.63 14.46 -9.39
N GLN A 25 -15.05 15.23 -8.38
CA GLN A 25 -15.88 14.76 -7.27
C GLN A 25 -17.31 14.45 -7.73
N ASP A 26 -17.93 15.33 -8.52
CA ASP A 26 -19.27 15.09 -9.08
C ASP A 26 -19.29 13.87 -9.99
N LYS A 27 -18.25 13.71 -10.82
CA LYS A 27 -18.08 12.54 -11.70
C LYS A 27 -17.91 11.26 -10.90
N ALA A 28 -17.11 11.29 -9.84
CA ALA A 28 -16.90 10.15 -8.96
C ALA A 28 -18.20 9.76 -8.24
N GLU A 29 -18.94 10.73 -7.72
CA GLU A 29 -20.21 10.48 -7.04
C GLU A 29 -21.27 9.88 -7.97
N ALA A 30 -21.40 10.41 -9.19
CA ALA A 30 -22.29 9.85 -10.20
C ALA A 30 -21.92 8.41 -10.58
N LEU A 31 -20.63 8.14 -10.80
CA LEU A 31 -20.14 6.80 -11.15
C LEU A 31 -20.38 5.79 -10.02
N VAL A 32 -20.14 6.19 -8.77
CA VAL A 32 -20.38 5.32 -7.61
C VAL A 32 -21.87 5.08 -7.42
N ALA A 33 -22.72 6.09 -7.56
CA ALA A 33 -24.17 5.95 -7.47
C ALA A 33 -24.73 4.97 -8.53
N GLU A 34 -24.23 5.03 -9.76
CA GLU A 34 -24.58 4.08 -10.82
C GLU A 34 -24.11 2.66 -10.48
N THR A 35 -22.86 2.51 -10.02
CA THR A 35 -22.29 1.22 -9.65
C THR A 35 -23.06 0.58 -8.48
N MET A 36 -23.40 1.36 -7.47
CA MET A 36 -24.15 0.89 -6.29
C MET A 36 -25.52 0.31 -6.63
N LYS A 37 -26.18 0.79 -7.68
CA LYS A 37 -27.45 0.22 -8.15
C LYS A 37 -27.34 -1.24 -8.57
N THR A 38 -26.15 -1.65 -9.03
CA THR A 38 -25.90 -3.05 -9.45
C THR A 38 -25.36 -3.91 -8.31
N MET A 39 -24.68 -3.32 -7.33
CA MET A 39 -24.05 -4.06 -6.23
C MET A 39 -24.94 -4.24 -4.99
N LEU A 40 -25.88 -3.32 -4.74
CA LEU A 40 -26.75 -3.37 -3.56
C LEU A 40 -28.11 -3.99 -3.87
N TYR A 41 -28.65 -4.74 -2.91
CA TYR A 41 -29.98 -5.37 -3.04
C TYR A 41 -31.13 -4.34 -2.99
N VAL A 42 -31.01 -3.32 -2.13
CA VAL A 42 -31.91 -2.16 -2.09
C VAL A 42 -31.07 -0.89 -2.18
N PRO A 43 -30.65 -0.48 -3.39
CA PRO A 43 -29.75 0.68 -3.54
C PRO A 43 -30.32 1.96 -2.92
N GLU A 44 -31.62 2.15 -3.03
CA GLU A 44 -32.33 3.32 -2.51
C GLU A 44 -32.36 3.41 -0.98
N SER A 45 -32.01 2.34 -0.26
CA SER A 45 -31.94 2.36 1.21
C SER A 45 -30.72 3.10 1.74
N TYR A 46 -29.79 3.49 0.87
CA TYR A 46 -28.56 4.18 1.25
C TYR A 46 -28.51 5.59 0.69
N GLU A 47 -27.84 6.49 1.40
CA GLU A 47 -27.52 7.84 0.95
C GLU A 47 -26.01 8.11 1.01
N PRO A 48 -25.46 8.88 0.06
CA PRO A 48 -24.08 9.31 0.11
C PRO A 48 -23.85 10.26 1.29
N VAL A 49 -22.85 9.95 2.10
CA VAL A 49 -22.43 10.77 3.25
C VAL A 49 -21.18 11.57 2.90
N LEU A 50 -20.28 10.97 2.12
CA LEU A 50 -18.99 11.56 1.80
C LEU A 50 -18.42 10.95 0.52
N THR A 51 -18.03 11.80 -0.42
CA THR A 51 -17.20 11.43 -1.57
C THR A 51 -15.89 12.20 -1.46
N LEU A 52 -14.77 11.52 -1.24
CA LEU A 52 -13.43 12.11 -1.33
C LEU A 52 -12.74 11.61 -2.59
N VAL A 53 -12.13 12.53 -3.33
CA VAL A 53 -11.37 12.22 -4.55
C VAL A 53 -9.95 12.74 -4.37
N ASP A 54 -8.98 11.85 -4.58
CA ASP A 54 -7.57 12.18 -4.58
C ASP A 54 -6.93 11.71 -5.89
N SER A 55 -5.81 12.32 -6.27
CA SER A 55 -5.06 11.94 -7.46
C SER A 55 -4.14 10.76 -7.14
N ALA A 56 -4.25 9.69 -7.92
CA ALA A 56 -3.37 8.55 -7.86
C ALA A 56 -2.17 8.76 -8.80
N PHE A 57 -0.98 8.53 -8.27
CA PHE A 57 0.27 8.68 -9.01
C PHE A 57 1.10 7.40 -8.96
N ALA A 58 1.66 7.00 -10.09
CA ALA A 58 2.68 5.97 -10.15
C ALA A 58 4.06 6.54 -9.74
N PRO A 59 4.91 5.74 -9.11
CA PRO A 59 4.71 4.32 -8.79
C PRO A 59 4.02 4.07 -7.44
N SER A 60 3.88 5.08 -6.57
CA SER A 60 3.42 4.90 -5.19
C SER A 60 2.00 4.35 -5.06
N SER A 61 1.12 4.64 -6.02
CA SER A 61 -0.24 4.12 -6.07
C SER A 61 -0.38 2.89 -6.96
N SER A 62 0.72 2.35 -7.49
CA SER A 62 0.70 1.14 -8.32
C SER A 62 0.55 -0.11 -7.46
N GLN A 63 -0.10 -1.12 -8.01
CA GLN A 63 -0.28 -2.42 -7.37
C GLN A 63 1.06 -3.13 -7.14
N ASP A 64 2.01 -3.01 -8.06
CA ASP A 64 3.36 -3.60 -7.94
C ASP A 64 4.14 -3.00 -6.75
N PHE A 65 4.11 -1.67 -6.60
CA PHE A 65 4.71 -1.01 -5.43
C PHE A 65 4.06 -1.48 -4.13
N ALA A 66 2.73 -1.58 -4.09
CA ALA A 66 2.02 -2.04 -2.89
C ALA A 66 2.41 -3.47 -2.48
N TYR A 67 2.54 -4.39 -3.45
CA TYR A 67 2.97 -5.76 -3.16
C TYR A 67 4.42 -5.85 -2.67
N LYS A 68 5.35 -5.16 -3.33
CA LYS A 68 6.75 -5.13 -2.92
C LYS A 68 6.92 -4.51 -1.53
N PHE A 69 6.16 -3.45 -1.23
CA PHE A 69 6.17 -2.84 0.09
C PHE A 69 5.59 -3.77 1.18
N ALA A 70 4.49 -4.48 0.88
CA ALA A 70 3.94 -5.49 1.79
C ALA A 70 4.93 -6.64 2.03
N GLU A 71 5.68 -7.05 1.00
CA GLU A 71 6.72 -8.06 1.13
C GLU A 71 7.88 -7.57 2.01
N LEU A 72 8.31 -6.31 1.91
CA LEU A 72 9.29 -5.71 2.83
C LEU A 72 8.83 -5.78 4.29
N ILE A 73 7.56 -5.48 4.56
CA ILE A 73 6.97 -5.60 5.92
C ILE A 73 7.03 -7.05 6.41
N ASN A 74 6.67 -8.00 5.55
CA ASN A 74 6.70 -9.42 5.88
C ASN A 74 8.14 -9.92 6.15
N LEU A 75 9.11 -9.52 5.32
CA LEU A 75 10.52 -9.85 5.53
C LEU A 75 11.05 -9.27 6.83
N THR A 76 10.67 -8.04 7.18
CA THR A 76 11.03 -7.42 8.47
C THR A 76 10.54 -8.25 9.66
N SER A 77 9.30 -8.74 9.60
CA SER A 77 8.74 -9.63 10.63
C SER A 77 9.51 -10.95 10.73
N GLN A 78 9.81 -11.60 9.60
CA GLN A 78 10.58 -12.83 9.57
C GLN A 78 12.01 -12.65 10.12
N ILE A 79 12.69 -11.57 9.73
CA ILE A 79 14.03 -11.23 10.23
C ILE A 79 14.01 -11.05 11.75
N LYS A 80 12.97 -10.40 12.29
CA LYS A 80 12.81 -10.25 13.74
C LYS A 80 12.73 -11.61 14.43
N SER A 81 11.87 -12.50 13.94
CA SER A 81 11.72 -13.85 14.49
C SER A 81 13.04 -14.63 14.44
N VAL A 82 13.72 -14.65 13.28
CA VAL A 82 14.98 -15.40 13.15
C VAL A 82 16.11 -14.80 14.01
N LYS A 83 16.12 -13.47 14.22
CA LYS A 83 17.07 -12.85 15.18
C LYS A 83 16.84 -13.33 16.61
N GLU A 84 15.59 -13.57 17.01
CA GLU A 84 15.26 -14.15 18.30
C GLU A 84 15.78 -15.60 18.40
N ASP A 85 15.62 -16.41 17.34
CA ASP A 85 16.14 -17.78 17.26
C ASP A 85 17.68 -17.84 17.34
N VAL A 86 18.38 -16.96 16.61
CA VAL A 86 19.85 -16.82 16.67
C VAL A 86 20.29 -16.50 18.10
N ARG A 87 19.61 -15.56 18.76
CA ARG A 87 19.91 -15.16 20.14
C ARG A 87 19.66 -16.31 21.12
N SER A 88 18.56 -17.02 20.97
CA SER A 88 18.19 -18.17 21.79
C SER A 88 19.24 -19.27 21.68
N SER A 89 19.57 -19.69 20.46
CA SER A 89 20.54 -20.75 20.18
C SER A 89 21.94 -20.39 20.71
N LYS A 90 22.36 -19.13 20.53
CA LYS A 90 23.63 -18.63 21.08
C LYS A 90 23.65 -18.67 22.61
N SER A 91 22.52 -18.37 23.26
CA SER A 91 22.39 -18.50 24.70
C SER A 91 22.46 -19.96 25.14
N ALA A 92 21.78 -20.87 24.44
CA ALA A 92 21.80 -22.31 24.72
C ALA A 92 23.22 -22.89 24.61
N MET A 93 23.96 -22.56 23.53
CA MET A 93 25.39 -22.89 23.40
C MET A 93 26.21 -22.42 24.60
N SER A 94 26.02 -21.16 25.03
CA SER A 94 26.75 -20.59 26.17
C SER A 94 26.45 -21.33 27.48
N TRP A 95 25.19 -21.72 27.71
CA TRP A 95 24.78 -22.49 28.88
C TRP A 95 25.35 -23.90 28.86
N ASN A 96 25.27 -24.60 27.73
CA ASN A 96 25.70 -25.98 27.61
C ASN A 96 27.23 -26.11 27.66
N LYS A 97 27.97 -25.14 27.12
CA LYS A 97 29.44 -25.07 27.19
C LYS A 97 29.98 -25.00 28.63
N ARG A 98 29.21 -24.50 29.59
CA ARG A 98 29.62 -24.35 31.00
C ARG A 98 29.59 -25.66 31.78
N SER A 99 29.04 -26.73 31.23
CA SER A 99 28.90 -28.03 31.91
C SER A 99 29.97 -29.03 31.47
N TYR A 100 30.34 -29.95 32.37
CA TYR A 100 31.40 -30.96 32.15
C TYR A 100 30.87 -32.34 31.72
N SER A 101 29.55 -32.56 31.73
CA SER A 101 28.91 -33.85 31.38
C SER A 101 28.85 -34.08 29.87
N GLU A 102 29.02 -35.33 29.41
CA GLU A 102 28.90 -35.71 27.98
C GLU A 102 27.56 -35.34 27.36
N TYR A 103 26.44 -35.58 28.05
CA TYR A 103 25.10 -35.15 27.64
C TYR A 103 25.02 -33.65 27.28
N LYS A 104 25.72 -32.80 28.03
CA LYS A 104 25.77 -31.35 27.76
C LYS A 104 26.70 -30.98 26.61
N LYS A 105 27.64 -31.84 26.23
CA LYS A 105 28.44 -31.68 25.01
C LYS A 105 27.58 -31.91 23.78
N ASP A 106 26.71 -32.92 23.80
CA ASP A 106 25.78 -33.19 22.70
C ASP A 106 24.78 -32.04 22.51
N GLU A 107 24.16 -31.57 23.60
CA GLU A 107 23.26 -30.39 23.55
C GLU A 107 23.99 -29.11 23.10
N TYR A 108 25.30 -28.99 23.34
CA TYR A 108 26.10 -27.88 22.84
C TYR A 108 26.27 -27.95 21.32
N GLU A 109 26.59 -29.13 20.77
CA GLU A 109 26.73 -29.31 19.32
C GLU A 109 25.38 -29.11 18.60
N GLU A 110 24.27 -29.56 19.20
CA GLU A 110 22.92 -29.27 18.69
C GLU A 110 22.65 -27.76 18.65
N SER A 111 22.85 -27.06 19.78
CA SER A 111 22.65 -25.60 19.86
C SER A 111 23.56 -24.83 18.89
N LYS A 112 24.75 -25.36 18.61
CA LYS A 112 25.70 -24.81 17.65
C LYS A 112 25.21 -24.98 16.22
N SER A 113 24.71 -26.17 15.88
CA SER A 113 24.11 -26.44 14.57
C SER A 113 22.88 -25.54 14.32
N GLU A 114 22.01 -25.40 15.32
CA GLU A 114 20.87 -24.48 15.26
C GLU A 114 21.31 -23.03 15.06
N TYR A 115 22.30 -22.57 15.83
CA TYR A 115 22.85 -21.23 15.69
C TYR A 115 23.39 -20.98 14.26
N GLU A 116 24.15 -21.92 13.70
CA GLU A 116 24.69 -21.81 12.34
C GLU A 116 23.56 -21.78 11.30
N MET A 117 22.56 -22.66 11.44
CA MET A 117 21.38 -22.70 10.56
C MET A 117 20.60 -21.38 10.59
N TYR A 118 20.25 -20.87 11.78
CA TYR A 118 19.50 -19.62 11.92
C TYR A 118 20.32 -18.41 11.46
N SER A 119 21.64 -18.43 11.67
CA SER A 119 22.53 -17.36 11.18
C SER A 119 22.57 -17.31 9.66
N ALA A 120 22.68 -18.46 8.99
CA ALA A 120 22.62 -18.54 7.52
C ALA A 120 21.24 -18.13 6.98
N LYS A 121 20.15 -18.53 7.67
CA LYS A 121 18.79 -18.09 7.32
C LYS A 121 18.64 -16.58 7.46
N LEU A 122 19.18 -16.00 8.53
CA LEU A 122 19.16 -14.56 8.76
C LEU A 122 19.89 -13.82 7.64
N GLU A 123 21.09 -14.25 7.28
CA GLU A 123 21.87 -13.68 6.18
C GLU A 123 21.07 -13.68 4.88
N LYS A 124 20.51 -14.82 4.49
CA LYS A 124 19.68 -14.95 3.28
C LYS A 124 18.47 -14.02 3.29
N LEU A 125 17.77 -13.90 4.43
CA LEU A 125 16.63 -12.99 4.55
C LEU A 125 17.06 -11.53 4.48
N THR A 126 18.19 -11.17 5.09
CA THR A 126 18.72 -9.80 5.02
C THR A 126 19.12 -9.43 3.60
N THR A 127 19.83 -10.31 2.87
CA THR A 127 20.18 -10.07 1.46
C THR A 127 18.94 -9.90 0.59
N ARG A 128 17.90 -10.72 0.79
CA ARG A 128 16.63 -10.57 0.07
C ARG A 128 15.95 -9.24 0.40
N MET A 129 15.94 -8.83 1.67
CA MET A 129 15.36 -7.56 2.09
C MET A 129 16.11 -6.37 1.48
N ASP A 130 17.45 -6.41 1.45
CA ASP A 130 18.28 -5.36 0.88
C ASP A 130 18.04 -5.24 -0.63
N ALA A 131 18.01 -6.36 -1.37
CA ALA A 131 17.69 -6.36 -2.80
C ALA A 131 16.28 -5.77 -3.08
N LEU A 132 15.27 -6.19 -2.30
CA LEU A 132 13.91 -5.68 -2.48
C LEU A 132 13.79 -4.20 -2.09
N ARG A 133 14.55 -3.76 -1.09
CA ARG A 133 14.63 -2.35 -0.70
C ARG A 133 15.20 -1.51 -1.84
N ASP A 134 16.26 -1.99 -2.49
CA ASP A 134 16.88 -1.32 -3.63
C ASP A 134 15.92 -1.26 -4.82
N GLU A 135 15.20 -2.33 -5.11
CA GLU A 135 14.13 -2.34 -6.12
C GLU A 135 13.06 -1.28 -5.82
N VAL A 136 12.50 -1.28 -4.61
CA VAL A 136 11.46 -0.32 -4.19
C VAL A 136 11.97 1.11 -4.24
N SER A 137 13.22 1.34 -3.80
CA SER A 137 13.86 2.65 -3.90
C SER A 137 13.95 3.10 -5.36
N ALA A 138 14.46 2.25 -6.25
CA ALA A 138 14.63 2.54 -7.66
C ALA A 138 13.30 2.80 -8.40
N MET A 139 12.19 2.23 -7.93
CA MET A 139 10.87 2.58 -8.45
C MET A 139 10.54 4.05 -8.19
N THR A 140 10.89 4.56 -7.00
CA THR A 140 10.56 5.91 -6.55
C THR A 140 11.62 6.97 -6.82
N SER A 141 12.83 6.58 -7.23
CA SER A 141 13.94 7.49 -7.47
C SER A 141 13.72 8.35 -8.72
N ASP A 142 13.66 9.68 -8.51
CA ASP A 142 13.79 10.79 -9.49
C ASP A 142 12.96 10.74 -10.79
N LYS A 143 11.98 9.85 -10.88
CA LYS A 143 11.01 9.84 -11.98
C LYS A 143 9.87 10.80 -11.64
N GLU A 144 9.52 11.65 -12.61
CA GLU A 144 8.27 12.40 -12.52
C GLU A 144 7.11 11.44 -12.26
N ARG A 145 6.29 11.78 -11.27
CA ARG A 145 5.13 10.99 -10.88
C ARG A 145 4.11 11.02 -12.00
N GLU A 146 3.82 9.89 -12.62
CA GLU A 146 2.81 9.77 -13.66
C GLU A 146 1.42 9.73 -13.03
N PHE A 147 0.51 10.58 -13.49
CA PHE A 147 -0.88 10.54 -13.09
C PHE A 147 -1.56 9.31 -13.70
N ILE A 148 -2.03 8.39 -12.85
CA ILE A 148 -2.64 7.12 -13.28
C ILE A 148 -4.15 7.07 -13.06
N GLY A 149 -4.73 8.11 -12.46
CA GLY A 149 -6.18 8.22 -12.26
C GLY A 149 -6.54 8.84 -10.92
N TYR A 150 -7.79 8.65 -10.50
CA TYR A 150 -8.29 9.16 -9.23
C TYR A 150 -8.57 8.02 -8.25
N LYS A 151 -8.22 8.22 -6.99
CA LYS A 151 -8.64 7.37 -5.87
C LYS A 151 -9.87 7.98 -5.24
N VAL A 152 -10.95 7.21 -5.19
CA VAL A 152 -12.22 7.65 -4.63
C VAL A 152 -12.49 6.89 -3.34
N ILE A 153 -12.76 7.63 -2.26
CA ILE A 153 -13.34 7.07 -1.03
C ILE A 153 -14.78 7.57 -0.98
N HIS A 154 -15.72 6.64 -1.13
CA HIS A 154 -17.14 6.95 -1.04
C HIS A 154 -17.74 6.24 0.17
N ARG A 155 -18.39 7.00 1.05
CA ARG A 155 -19.09 6.49 2.23
C ARG A 155 -20.58 6.72 2.05
N THR A 156 -21.35 5.66 2.28
CA THR A 156 -22.80 5.72 2.37
C THR A 156 -23.28 5.36 3.76
N ALA A 157 -24.48 5.79 4.11
CA ALA A 157 -25.20 5.38 5.30
C ALA A 157 -26.62 4.92 4.95
N PRO A 158 -27.24 4.04 5.74
CA PRO A 158 -28.66 3.74 5.59
C PRO A 158 -29.48 5.01 5.81
N LYS A 159 -30.49 5.24 4.97
CA LYS A 159 -31.47 6.29 5.20
C LYS A 159 -32.24 5.99 6.48
N ALA A 160 -32.40 7.00 7.33
CA ALA A 160 -33.07 6.86 8.63
C ALA A 160 -34.58 6.52 8.52
N ASP A 161 -35.14 6.63 7.32
CA ASP A 161 -36.59 6.60 7.07
C ASP A 161 -37.18 5.21 6.77
N LEU A 162 -36.40 4.13 6.92
CA LEU A 162 -36.89 2.76 6.78
C LEU A 162 -37.58 2.30 8.07
N LYS A 163 -38.82 2.77 8.25
CA LYS A 163 -39.83 2.15 9.10
C LYS A 163 -40.74 1.25 8.28
#